data_AF-A0A919TE08-F1
#
_entry.id   AF-A0A919TE08-F1
#
_cell.length_a   1.000
_cell.length_b   1.000
_cell.length_c   1.000
_cell.angle_alpha   90.00
_cell.angle_beta   90.00
_cell.angle_gamma   90.00
#
_symmetry.space_group_name_H-M   'P 1'
#
loop_
_entity.id
_entity.type
_entity.pdbx_description
1 polymer ?
#
loop_
_entity_poly.entity_id
_entity_poly.type
_entity_poly.pdbx_seq_one_letter_code
_entity_poly.pdbx_strand_id
1 'polypeptide(L)'
;MLGGLSVWSVGHEKASVPEQRDIADAVPELQQAAGVLITAADGDGRALVLGGLELIGNCRITPLRSGVVAARDLTVYVPEGAARTALEAIADGLPPGYRAELASDKGGTRLGFHADAGNFIGIDGKAEATAKVLTLRLSSGCRPDSDRIPGETDPDAGAPPAAFQAVLAALGGGTAAPEVQAVNRPDGGVAASWSVELDEPADLAGRLRTVSAGAALLRSDASAWAYRAGDTSVVVVPDGKNVRVTATQ
;
A
#
# COMPACT_ATOMS: atom_id res chain seq x y z
N MET A 1 15.28 51.40 -11.59
CA MET A 1 14.24 50.39 -11.87
C MET A 1 14.72 49.04 -11.32
N LEU A 2 14.32 48.69 -10.10
CA LEU A 2 14.73 47.49 -9.36
C LEU A 2 13.50 46.89 -8.64
N GLY A 3 12.39 46.74 -9.38
CA GLY A 3 11.12 46.24 -8.83
C GLY A 3 10.47 45.10 -9.61
N GLY A 4 11.08 44.68 -10.73
CA GLY A 4 10.49 43.67 -11.62
C GLY A 4 11.03 42.25 -11.48
N LEU A 5 12.20 42.06 -10.84
CA LEU A 5 12.85 40.73 -10.74
C LEU A 5 12.40 39.92 -9.51
N SER A 6 11.88 40.57 -8.47
CA SER A 6 11.47 39.90 -7.23
C SER A 6 10.10 39.21 -7.33
N VAL A 7 9.21 39.66 -8.21
CA VAL A 7 7.87 39.07 -8.36
C VAL A 7 7.90 37.77 -9.19
N TRP A 8 8.96 37.56 -9.98
CA TRP A 8 9.08 36.37 -10.84
C TRP A 8 9.65 35.14 -10.10
N SER A 9 10.47 35.35 -9.06
CA SER A 9 11.08 34.25 -8.26
C SER A 9 10.06 33.57 -7.34
N VAL A 10 9.18 34.34 -6.70
CA VAL A 10 8.20 33.82 -5.72
C VAL A 10 7.17 32.89 -6.36
N GLY A 11 6.95 32.98 -7.68
CA GLY A 11 6.00 32.13 -8.40
C GLY A 11 6.58 30.83 -8.97
N HIS A 12 7.90 30.61 -8.94
CA HIS A 12 8.56 29.46 -9.58
C HIS A 12 9.44 28.63 -8.64
N GLU A 13 9.50 28.98 -7.35
CA GLU A 13 10.22 28.18 -6.36
C GLU A 13 9.36 27.00 -5.92
N LYS A 14 9.90 25.78 -6.06
CA LYS A 14 9.25 24.56 -5.56
C LYS A 14 9.00 24.72 -4.06
N ALA A 15 7.83 24.29 -3.59
CA ALA A 15 7.47 24.35 -2.17
C ALA A 15 8.60 23.76 -1.32
N SER A 16 9.06 24.50 -0.32
CA SER A 16 10.13 24.09 0.58
C SER A 16 9.61 23.38 1.83
N VAL A 17 8.30 23.49 2.09
CA VAL A 17 7.60 22.79 3.17
C VAL A 17 6.24 22.25 2.74
N PRO A 18 5.79 21.12 3.33
CA PRO A 18 4.42 20.58 3.26
C PRO A 18 3.30 21.62 3.23
N GLU A 19 3.36 22.58 4.13
CA GLU A 19 2.28 23.52 4.47
C GLU A 19 1.99 24.56 3.36
N GLN A 20 2.81 24.57 2.31
CA GLN A 20 2.71 25.47 1.16
C GLN A 20 1.96 24.86 -0.04
N ARG A 21 1.69 23.55 -0.03
CA ARG A 21 0.89 22.86 -1.05
C ARG A 21 -0.38 22.33 -0.41
N ASP A 22 -1.50 22.36 -1.11
CA ASP A 22 -2.75 21.81 -0.57
C ASP A 22 -2.79 20.28 -0.70
N ILE A 23 -3.82 19.67 -0.12
CA ILE A 23 -4.04 18.23 -0.21
C ILE A 23 -4.37 17.78 -1.65
N ALA A 24 -4.95 18.66 -2.46
CA ALA A 24 -5.33 18.39 -3.85
C ALA A 24 -4.10 18.15 -4.75
N ASP A 25 -3.00 18.85 -4.48
CA ASP A 25 -1.71 18.64 -5.13
C ASP A 25 -1.02 17.35 -4.68
N ALA A 26 -1.20 16.97 -3.40
CA ALA A 26 -0.46 15.85 -2.80
C ALA A 26 -1.05 14.47 -3.15
N VAL A 27 -2.37 14.37 -3.32
CA VAL A 27 -3.03 13.09 -3.59
C VAL A 27 -2.57 12.43 -4.90
N PRO A 28 -2.50 13.13 -6.05
CA PRO A 28 -1.98 12.53 -7.27
C PRO A 28 -0.53 12.03 -7.14
N GLU A 29 0.32 12.77 -6.42
CA GLU A 29 1.71 12.40 -6.18
C GLU A 29 1.84 11.19 -5.25
N LEU A 30 0.98 11.12 -4.21
CA LEU A 30 0.90 9.95 -3.32
C LEU A 30 0.43 8.71 -4.08
N GLN A 31 -0.58 8.84 -4.96
CA GLN A 31 -1.08 7.73 -5.78
C GLN A 31 -0.01 7.23 -6.75
N GLN A 32 0.77 8.14 -7.36
CA GLN A 32 1.91 7.77 -8.20
C GLN A 32 2.98 7.03 -7.39
N ALA A 33 3.32 7.54 -6.19
CA ALA A 33 4.28 6.90 -5.30
C ALA A 33 3.80 5.50 -4.84
N ALA A 34 2.50 5.33 -4.62
CA ALA A 34 1.91 4.03 -4.30
C ALA A 34 2.05 3.05 -5.48
N GLY A 35 1.87 3.51 -6.72
CA GLY A 35 2.15 2.74 -7.94
C GLY A 35 3.61 2.31 -8.08
N VAL A 36 4.55 3.20 -7.75
CA VAL A 36 5.99 2.87 -7.71
C VAL A 36 6.28 1.84 -6.61
N LEU A 37 5.73 2.04 -5.40
CA LEU A 37 5.97 1.18 -4.26
C LEU A 37 5.43 -0.24 -4.49
N ILE A 38 4.20 -0.37 -4.99
CA ILE A 38 3.62 -1.70 -5.26
C ILE A 38 4.42 -2.43 -6.35
N THR A 39 4.96 -1.71 -7.34
CA THR A 39 5.84 -2.28 -8.36
C THR A 39 7.16 -2.79 -7.75
N ALA A 40 7.76 -2.04 -6.81
CA ALA A 40 8.98 -2.47 -6.12
C ALA A 40 8.74 -3.63 -5.13
N ALA A 41 7.53 -3.69 -4.56
CA ALA A 41 7.12 -4.76 -3.66
C ALA A 41 6.70 -6.03 -4.38
N ASP A 42 6.27 -5.94 -5.64
CA ASP A 42 5.94 -7.10 -6.44
C ASP A 42 7.19 -7.92 -6.76
N GLY A 43 7.07 -9.23 -6.55
CA GLY A 43 8.13 -10.18 -6.81
C GLY A 43 8.04 -11.38 -5.89
N ASP A 44 8.93 -12.34 -6.16
CA ASP A 44 8.86 -13.66 -5.54
C ASP A 44 8.95 -13.60 -4.02
N GLY A 45 8.30 -14.57 -3.36
CA GLY A 45 8.30 -14.70 -1.91
C GLY A 45 7.44 -13.67 -1.15
N ARG A 46 6.67 -12.83 -1.85
CA ARG A 46 5.82 -11.79 -1.26
C ARG A 46 4.39 -11.88 -1.82
N ALA A 47 3.40 -11.60 -0.97
CA ALA A 47 2.02 -11.37 -1.39
C ALA A 47 1.56 -10.01 -0.88
N LEU A 48 0.87 -9.26 -1.73
CA LEU A 48 0.58 -7.84 -1.51
C LEU A 48 -0.90 -7.61 -1.27
N VAL A 49 -1.22 -6.60 -0.46
CA VAL A 49 -2.55 -6.01 -0.32
C VAL A 49 -2.40 -4.49 -0.33
N LEU A 50 -3.05 -3.84 -1.29
CA LEU A 50 -3.15 -2.39 -1.40
C LEU A 50 -4.34 -1.91 -0.56
N GLY A 51 -4.09 -0.99 0.36
CA GLY A 51 -5.13 -0.33 1.15
C GLY A 51 -5.82 0.80 0.39
N GLY A 52 -6.95 1.25 0.91
CA GLY A 52 -7.66 2.41 0.40
C GLY A 52 -6.89 3.71 0.62
N LEU A 53 -7.19 4.73 -0.17
CA LEU A 53 -6.76 6.10 0.09
C LEU A 53 -7.54 6.63 1.31
N GLU A 54 -6.81 7.06 2.32
CA GLU A 54 -7.36 7.66 3.53
C GLU A 54 -7.09 9.17 3.54
N LEU A 55 -8.13 9.96 3.81
CA LEU A 55 -8.01 11.38 4.12
C LEU A 55 -8.22 11.58 5.61
N ILE A 56 -7.12 11.76 6.34
CA ILE A 56 -7.13 11.89 7.80
C ILE A 56 -7.14 13.37 8.16
N GLY A 57 -8.31 13.85 8.59
CA GLY A 57 -8.46 15.21 9.11
C GLY A 57 -7.84 15.42 10.49
N ASN A 58 -7.82 16.69 10.92
CA ASN A 58 -7.40 17.14 12.26
C ASN A 58 -5.89 17.08 12.55
N CYS A 59 -5.04 16.95 11.53
CA CYS A 59 -3.63 17.27 11.72
C CYS A 59 -3.47 18.79 11.92
N ARG A 60 -2.41 19.22 12.61
CA ARG A 60 -2.15 20.63 12.87
C ARG A 60 -0.96 21.10 12.03
N ILE A 61 -1.22 22.06 11.16
CA ILE A 61 -0.19 22.79 10.40
C ILE A 61 0.43 23.85 11.33
N THR A 62 -0.44 24.59 12.00
CA THR A 62 -0.06 25.54 13.07
C THR A 62 -1.05 25.38 14.23
N PRO A 63 -0.79 25.97 15.41
CA PRO A 63 -1.74 25.95 16.52
C PRO A 63 -3.14 26.48 16.18
N LEU A 64 -3.28 27.29 15.12
CA LEU A 64 -4.54 27.91 14.68
C LEU A 64 -5.05 27.39 13.33
N ARG A 65 -4.32 26.49 12.66
CA ARG A 65 -4.67 25.98 11.33
C ARG A 65 -4.64 24.46 11.31
N SER A 66 -5.81 23.86 11.13
CA SER A 66 -5.96 22.43 10.86
C SER A 66 -5.59 22.11 9.42
N GLY A 67 -5.28 20.84 9.18
CA GLY A 67 -5.05 20.29 7.86
C GLY A 67 -5.56 18.85 7.76
N VAL A 68 -5.25 18.25 6.63
CA VAL A 68 -5.55 16.86 6.27
C VAL A 68 -4.26 16.16 5.87
N VAL A 69 -4.18 14.86 6.13
CA VAL A 69 -3.12 13.97 5.64
C VAL A 69 -3.76 12.98 4.66
N ALA A 70 -3.22 12.86 3.45
CA ALA A 70 -3.51 11.73 2.59
C ALA A 70 -2.56 10.59 2.97
N ALA A 71 -3.09 9.38 3.13
CA ALA A 71 -2.31 8.21 3.42
C ALA A 71 -2.84 6.99 2.65
N ARG A 72 -1.96 6.03 2.40
CA ARG A 72 -2.33 4.72 1.85
C ARG A 72 -1.34 3.69 2.34
N ASP A 73 -1.84 2.52 2.70
CA ASP A 73 -1.00 1.43 3.19
C ASP A 73 -0.78 0.40 2.07
N LEU A 74 0.43 -0.18 2.04
CA LEU A 74 0.74 -1.40 1.32
C LEU A 74 1.14 -2.46 2.34
N THR A 75 0.34 -3.52 2.44
CA THR A 75 0.65 -4.66 3.30
C THR A 75 1.36 -5.75 2.50
N VAL A 76 2.48 -6.23 3.01
CA VAL A 76 3.32 -7.26 2.42
C VAL A 76 3.36 -8.48 3.33
N TYR A 77 2.89 -9.61 2.84
CA TYR A 77 2.95 -10.91 3.50
C TYR A 77 4.20 -11.64 3.05
N VAL A 78 4.96 -12.14 4.03
CA VAL A 78 6.24 -12.81 3.82
C VAL A 78 6.32 -14.09 4.66
N PRO A 79 7.15 -15.07 4.26
CA PRO A 79 7.51 -16.19 5.12
C PRO A 79 8.15 -15.73 6.44
N GLU A 80 8.10 -16.60 7.45
CA GLU A 80 8.76 -16.33 8.73
C GLU A 80 10.28 -16.09 8.54
N GLY A 81 10.79 -15.02 9.16
CA GLY A 81 12.20 -14.65 9.06
C GLY A 81 12.61 -13.97 7.75
N ALA A 82 11.69 -13.77 6.81
CA ALA A 82 11.97 -13.12 5.52
C ALA A 82 11.75 -11.59 5.53
N ALA A 83 11.31 -11.00 6.64
CA ALA A 83 10.98 -9.58 6.76
C ALA A 83 12.10 -8.65 6.29
N ARG A 84 13.34 -8.89 6.76
CA ARG A 84 14.51 -8.07 6.40
C ARG A 84 14.78 -8.13 4.91
N THR A 85 14.93 -9.34 4.36
CA THR A 85 15.22 -9.55 2.94
C THR A 85 14.13 -8.97 2.05
N ALA A 86 12.87 -9.05 2.45
CA ALA A 86 11.77 -8.42 1.72
C ALA A 86 11.87 -6.89 1.72
N LEU A 87 12.19 -6.25 2.85
CA LEU A 87 12.38 -4.80 2.92
C LEU A 87 13.61 -4.33 2.13
N GLU A 88 14.70 -5.10 2.15
CA GLU A 88 15.90 -4.85 1.34
C GLU A 88 15.57 -4.91 -0.15
N ALA A 89 14.88 -5.95 -0.60
CA ALA A 89 14.44 -6.08 -1.99
C ALA A 89 13.48 -4.96 -2.43
N ILE A 90 12.60 -4.49 -1.53
CA ILE A 90 11.74 -3.34 -1.79
C ILE A 90 12.58 -2.06 -1.93
N ALA A 91 13.53 -1.82 -1.01
CA ALA A 91 14.42 -0.67 -1.08
C ALA A 91 15.21 -0.64 -2.39
N ASP A 92 15.77 -1.78 -2.79
CA ASP A 92 16.54 -1.94 -4.02
C ASP A 92 15.69 -1.76 -5.29
N GLY A 93 14.40 -2.09 -5.21
CA GLY A 93 13.44 -1.91 -6.31
C GLY A 93 12.90 -0.49 -6.45
N LEU A 94 13.05 0.36 -5.42
CA LEU A 94 12.60 1.75 -5.49
C LEU A 94 13.56 2.62 -6.33
N PRO A 95 13.05 3.68 -7.00
CA PRO A 95 13.91 4.60 -7.72
C PRO A 95 14.99 5.20 -6.82
N PRO A 96 16.24 5.39 -7.29
CA PRO A 96 17.32 5.95 -6.46
C PRO A 96 16.99 7.29 -5.82
N GLY A 97 16.13 8.10 -6.47
CA GLY A 97 15.64 9.38 -5.93
C GLY A 97 14.80 9.25 -4.66
N TYR A 98 14.25 8.06 -4.37
CA TYR A 98 13.44 7.81 -3.18
C TYR A 98 14.28 7.70 -1.91
N ARG A 99 15.60 7.49 -2.05
CA ARG A 99 16.55 7.41 -0.92
C ARG A 99 16.04 6.45 0.17
N ALA A 100 15.68 5.24 -0.25
CA ALA A 100 15.18 4.23 0.67
C ALA A 100 16.28 3.78 1.63
N GLU A 101 15.95 3.71 2.91
CA GLU A 101 16.85 3.36 4.01
C GLU A 101 16.21 2.29 4.88
N LEU A 102 16.99 1.25 5.19
CA LEU A 102 16.64 0.24 6.17
C LEU A 102 17.54 0.40 7.39
N ALA A 103 16.91 0.67 8.54
CA ALA A 103 17.56 0.71 9.83
C ALA A 103 17.17 -0.54 10.64
N SER A 104 18.08 -0.97 11.52
CA SER A 104 17.73 -1.90 12.58
C SER A 104 18.22 -1.42 13.93
N ASP A 105 17.53 -1.82 14.99
CA ASP A 105 18.02 -1.58 16.34
C ASP A 105 19.35 -2.32 16.60
N LYS A 106 20.01 -2.02 17.73
CA LYS A 106 21.29 -2.63 18.09
C LYS A 106 21.23 -4.16 18.21
N GLY A 107 20.04 -4.72 18.44
CA GLY A 107 19.82 -6.15 18.56
C GLY A 107 19.43 -6.83 17.24
N GLY A 108 19.18 -6.06 16.18
CA GLY A 108 18.64 -6.57 14.92
C GLY A 108 17.21 -7.11 15.03
N THR A 109 16.53 -6.90 16.15
CA THR A 109 15.20 -7.44 16.44
C THR A 109 14.11 -6.58 15.83
N ARG A 110 14.35 -5.27 15.68
CA ARG A 110 13.41 -4.34 15.06
C ARG A 110 14.00 -3.77 13.79
N LEU A 111 13.16 -3.66 12.78
CA LEU A 111 13.43 -3.08 11.47
C LEU A 111 12.63 -1.80 11.33
N GLY A 112 13.28 -0.74 10.85
CA GLY A 112 12.65 0.50 10.43
C GLY A 112 12.96 0.74 8.96
N PHE A 113 11.93 1.01 8.17
CA PHE A 113 12.05 1.35 6.75
C PHE A 113 11.60 2.79 6.56
N HIS A 114 12.36 3.55 5.79
CA HIS A 114 12.03 4.92 5.41
C HIS A 114 12.39 5.16 3.95
N ALA A 115 11.54 5.85 3.20
CA ALA A 115 11.86 6.41 1.89
C ALA A 115 11.12 7.74 1.70
N ASP A 116 11.70 8.64 0.90
CA ASP A 116 11.12 9.92 0.52
C ASP A 116 10.87 9.95 -0.97
N ALA A 117 9.62 9.78 -1.37
CA ALA A 117 9.19 9.78 -2.76
C ALA A 117 9.26 11.16 -3.45
N GLY A 118 9.77 12.18 -2.74
CA GLY A 118 9.76 13.56 -3.16
C GLY A 118 8.43 14.24 -2.85
N ASN A 119 8.41 15.56 -2.99
CA ASN A 119 7.24 16.40 -2.72
C ASN A 119 6.60 16.13 -1.33
N PHE A 120 7.44 15.77 -0.37
CA PHE A 120 7.08 15.41 1.00
C PHE A 120 6.10 14.23 1.12
N ILE A 121 6.15 13.30 0.17
CA ILE A 121 5.50 11.99 0.30
C ILE A 121 6.50 11.04 0.97
N GLY A 122 6.25 10.70 2.22
CA GLY A 122 7.04 9.72 2.98
C GLY A 122 6.49 8.30 2.84
N ILE A 123 7.38 7.31 2.88
CA ILE A 123 7.04 5.89 2.98
C ILE A 123 7.72 5.34 4.23
N ASP A 124 6.93 4.94 5.22
CA ASP A 124 7.45 4.49 6.50
C ASP A 124 6.96 3.09 6.83
N GLY A 125 7.83 2.27 7.42
CA GLY A 125 7.51 0.93 7.88
C GLY A 125 8.24 0.59 9.17
N LYS A 126 7.58 -0.16 10.05
CA LYS A 126 8.20 -0.72 11.26
C LYS A 126 7.76 -2.17 11.41
N ALA A 127 8.71 -3.05 11.69
CA ALA A 127 8.43 -4.45 11.89
C ALA A 127 9.42 -5.08 12.87
N GLU A 128 8.98 -6.13 13.55
CA GLU A 128 9.92 -7.07 14.18
C GLU A 128 10.60 -7.90 13.07
N ALA A 129 11.85 -8.32 13.27
CA ALA A 129 12.61 -9.06 12.26
C ALA A 129 12.01 -10.43 11.91
N THR A 130 11.17 -10.97 12.80
CA THR A 130 10.43 -12.23 12.60
C THR A 130 9.00 -12.00 12.07
N ALA A 131 8.61 -10.77 11.77
CA ALA A 131 7.27 -10.45 11.29
C ALA A 131 6.98 -11.18 9.97
N LYS A 132 5.75 -11.71 9.87
CA LYS A 132 5.21 -12.34 8.64
C LYS A 132 4.36 -11.37 7.81
N VAL A 133 4.15 -10.17 8.35
CA VAL A 133 3.35 -9.09 7.76
C VAL A 133 4.11 -7.79 7.99
N LEU A 134 4.31 -7.04 6.93
CA LEU A 134 4.92 -5.72 6.93
C LEU A 134 3.89 -4.73 6.42
N THR A 135 3.77 -3.57 7.05
CA THR A 135 2.95 -2.47 6.53
C THR A 135 3.87 -1.31 6.19
N LEU A 136 3.85 -0.92 4.93
CA LEU A 136 4.51 0.27 4.42
C LEU A 136 3.44 1.34 4.20
N ARG A 137 3.52 2.43 4.96
CA ARG A 137 2.55 3.52 4.91
C ARG A 137 3.10 4.65 4.08
N LEU A 138 2.41 4.98 3.00
CA LEU A 138 2.61 6.23 2.27
C LEU A 138 1.83 7.34 2.97
N SER A 139 2.44 8.51 3.10
CA SER A 139 1.80 9.67 3.73
C SER A 139 2.25 10.96 3.07
N SER A 140 1.30 11.86 2.80
CA SER A 140 1.62 13.21 2.34
C SER A 140 2.21 14.07 3.43
N GLY A 141 2.09 13.69 4.71
CA GLY A 141 2.20 14.65 5.81
C GLY A 141 1.04 15.64 5.83
N CYS A 142 1.05 16.56 6.80
CA CYS A 142 -0.06 17.49 7.02
C CYS A 142 -0.10 18.58 5.93
N ARG A 143 -1.27 18.77 5.31
CA ARG A 143 -1.50 19.72 4.21
C ARG A 143 -2.75 20.57 4.51
N PRO A 144 -2.82 21.83 4.04
CA PRO A 144 -4.07 22.56 3.95
C PRO A 144 -5.14 21.76 3.22
N ASP A 145 -6.36 21.82 3.75
CA ASP A 145 -7.53 21.19 3.12
C ASP A 145 -7.93 21.92 1.82
N SER A 146 -8.68 21.23 0.95
CA SER A 146 -9.14 21.74 -0.33
C SER A 146 -10.53 21.19 -0.65
N ASP A 147 -11.40 22.02 -1.23
CA ASP A 147 -12.79 21.64 -1.56
C ASP A 147 -12.88 20.58 -2.67
N ARG A 148 -11.79 20.36 -3.41
CA ARG A 148 -11.72 19.37 -4.48
C ARG A 148 -10.36 18.69 -4.50
N ILE A 149 -10.36 17.36 -4.50
CA ILE A 149 -9.16 16.54 -4.46
C ILE A 149 -9.06 15.70 -5.74
N PRO A 150 -8.29 16.16 -6.75
CA PRO A 150 -8.00 15.33 -7.92
C PRO A 150 -7.31 14.02 -7.51
N GLY A 151 -7.66 12.91 -8.18
CA GLY A 151 -7.04 11.61 -7.90
C GLY A 151 -7.51 10.93 -6.60
N GLU A 152 -8.54 11.46 -5.96
CA GLU A 152 -9.22 10.78 -4.84
C GLU A 152 -9.86 9.46 -5.27
N THR A 153 -10.27 9.38 -6.54
CA THR A 153 -10.77 8.14 -7.14
C THR A 153 -9.63 7.35 -7.77
N ASP A 154 -9.58 6.06 -7.45
CA ASP A 154 -8.64 5.12 -8.02
C ASP A 154 -8.93 4.87 -9.53
N PRO A 155 -7.92 4.49 -10.33
CA PRO A 155 -8.13 4.10 -11.73
C PRO A 155 -9.02 2.86 -11.85
N ASP A 156 -9.60 2.66 -13.03
CA ASP A 156 -10.36 1.44 -13.32
C ASP A 156 -9.43 0.22 -13.34
N ALA A 157 -9.69 -0.72 -12.44
CA ALA A 157 -8.94 -1.96 -12.30
C ALA A 157 -9.40 -3.07 -13.26
N GLY A 158 -10.57 -2.92 -13.90
CA GLY A 158 -11.19 -3.99 -14.67
C GLY A 158 -11.71 -5.15 -13.80
N ALA A 159 -11.79 -6.33 -14.41
CA ALA A 159 -12.39 -7.50 -13.78
C ALA A 159 -11.44 -8.16 -12.75
N PRO A 160 -11.96 -8.71 -11.63
CA PRO A 160 -11.14 -9.43 -10.66
C PRO A 160 -10.44 -10.65 -11.28
N PRO A 161 -9.23 -11.00 -10.82
CA PRO A 161 -8.47 -12.12 -11.36
C PRO A 161 -9.16 -13.46 -11.09
N ALA A 162 -8.92 -14.45 -11.95
CA ALA A 162 -9.53 -15.77 -11.83
C ALA A 162 -9.22 -16.47 -10.49
N ALA A 163 -8.03 -16.23 -9.93
CA ALA A 163 -7.64 -16.75 -8.62
C ALA A 163 -8.55 -16.24 -7.50
N PHE A 164 -8.95 -14.96 -7.55
CA PHE A 164 -9.90 -14.38 -6.60
C PHE A 164 -11.26 -15.07 -6.67
N GLN A 165 -11.78 -15.24 -7.89
CA GLN A 165 -13.07 -15.90 -8.13
C GLN A 165 -13.06 -17.36 -7.67
N ALA A 166 -11.95 -18.08 -7.86
CA ALA A 166 -11.78 -19.44 -7.37
C ALA A 166 -11.85 -19.52 -5.83
N VAL A 167 -11.23 -18.57 -5.11
CA VAL A 167 -11.34 -18.50 -3.65
C VAL A 167 -12.76 -18.17 -3.23
N LEU A 168 -13.41 -17.17 -3.83
CA LEU A 168 -14.79 -16.83 -3.50
C LEU A 168 -15.73 -18.02 -3.70
N ALA A 169 -15.60 -18.74 -4.82
CA ALA A 169 -16.39 -19.93 -5.08
C ALA A 169 -16.15 -21.02 -4.01
N ALA A 170 -14.90 -21.26 -3.62
CA ALA A 170 -14.57 -22.25 -2.60
C ALA A 170 -15.05 -21.87 -1.20
N LEU A 171 -15.12 -20.59 -0.88
CA LEU A 171 -15.61 -20.08 0.41
C LEU A 171 -17.12 -19.80 0.42
N GLY A 172 -17.83 -19.97 -0.71
CA GLY A 172 -19.27 -19.78 -0.82
C GLY A 172 -19.72 -18.34 -1.10
N GLY A 173 -18.80 -17.45 -1.45
CA GLY A 173 -19.02 -16.02 -1.70
C GLY A 173 -19.14 -15.60 -3.17
N GLY A 174 -19.43 -16.52 -4.09
CA GLY A 174 -19.27 -16.32 -5.55
C GLY A 174 -20.09 -15.19 -6.21
N THR A 175 -20.98 -14.50 -5.48
CA THR A 175 -21.77 -13.36 -5.99
C THR A 175 -21.47 -12.05 -5.26
N ALA A 176 -20.52 -12.03 -4.33
CA ALA A 176 -20.17 -10.82 -3.60
C ALA A 176 -19.47 -9.80 -4.52
N ALA A 177 -19.95 -8.55 -4.49
CA ALA A 177 -19.29 -7.47 -5.21
C ALA A 177 -18.02 -7.05 -4.42
N PRO A 178 -16.83 -7.05 -5.06
CA PRO A 178 -15.61 -6.65 -4.38
C PRO A 178 -15.51 -5.15 -4.18
N GLU A 179 -14.95 -4.76 -3.04
CA GLU A 179 -14.31 -3.46 -2.89
C GLU A 179 -13.00 -3.47 -3.68
N VAL A 180 -12.70 -2.37 -4.38
CA VAL A 180 -11.54 -2.29 -5.27
C VAL A 180 -10.70 -1.09 -4.90
N GLN A 181 -9.40 -1.33 -4.69
CA GLN A 181 -8.39 -0.29 -4.57
C GLN A 181 -7.39 -0.45 -5.71
N ALA A 182 -6.99 0.64 -6.35
CA ALA A 182 -6.09 0.59 -7.49
C ALA A 182 -5.15 1.79 -7.57
N VAL A 183 -4.04 1.61 -8.27
CA VAL A 183 -3.05 2.65 -8.59
C VAL A 183 -2.48 2.43 -9.98
N ASN A 184 -2.09 3.51 -10.65
CA ASN A 184 -1.36 3.43 -11.91
C ASN A 184 0.10 3.06 -11.63
N ARG A 185 0.63 2.09 -12.35
CA ARG A 185 2.03 1.70 -12.30
C ARG A 185 2.89 2.58 -13.22
N PRO A 186 4.21 2.69 -12.95
CA PRO A 186 5.13 3.46 -13.80
C PRO A 186 5.24 2.93 -15.24
N ASP A 187 4.94 1.65 -15.46
CA ASP A 187 4.93 1.00 -16.78
C ASP A 187 3.67 1.32 -17.61
N GLY A 188 2.73 2.09 -17.06
CA GLY A 188 1.45 2.44 -17.67
C GLY A 188 0.33 1.41 -17.42
N GLY A 189 0.62 0.32 -16.68
CA GLY A 189 -0.39 -0.62 -16.20
C GLY A 189 -1.13 -0.12 -14.97
N VAL A 190 -2.08 -0.93 -14.49
CA VAL A 190 -2.77 -0.73 -13.22
C VAL A 190 -2.36 -1.86 -12.28
N ALA A 191 -2.15 -1.53 -11.01
CA ALA A 191 -2.11 -2.50 -9.94
C ALA A 191 -3.35 -2.32 -9.07
N ALA A 192 -4.02 -3.40 -8.70
CA ALA A 192 -5.27 -3.34 -7.98
C ALA A 192 -5.44 -4.49 -6.98
N SER A 193 -6.10 -4.19 -5.87
CA SER A 193 -6.59 -5.13 -4.88
C SER A 193 -8.11 -5.21 -4.94
N TRP A 194 -8.65 -6.42 -5.07
CA TRP A 194 -10.07 -6.72 -4.94
C TRP A 194 -10.28 -7.43 -3.62
N SER A 195 -11.19 -6.93 -2.78
CA SER A 195 -11.47 -7.53 -1.49
C SER A 195 -12.96 -7.72 -1.22
N VAL A 196 -13.28 -8.80 -0.50
CA VAL A 196 -14.63 -9.13 -0.04
C VAL A 196 -14.53 -9.68 1.39
N GLU A 197 -15.49 -9.29 2.22
CA GLU A 197 -15.74 -9.94 3.51
C GLU A 197 -16.84 -11.00 3.36
N LEU A 198 -16.61 -12.19 3.89
CA LEU A 198 -17.54 -13.32 3.90
C LEU A 198 -17.69 -13.85 5.32
N ASP A 199 -18.78 -14.58 5.59
CA ASP A 199 -18.84 -15.42 6.80
C ASP A 199 -17.75 -16.50 6.73
N GLU A 200 -17.08 -16.76 7.85
CA GLU A 200 -16.02 -17.75 7.91
C GLU A 200 -16.60 -19.19 7.81
N PRO A 201 -16.21 -19.99 6.79
CA PRO A 201 -16.68 -21.36 6.69
C PRO A 201 -16.01 -22.26 7.74
N ALA A 202 -16.75 -23.22 8.27
CA ALA A 202 -16.26 -24.13 9.32
C ALA A 202 -14.98 -24.92 8.96
N ASP A 203 -14.74 -25.18 7.67
CA ASP A 203 -13.51 -25.80 7.17
C ASP A 203 -12.72 -24.82 6.28
N LEU A 204 -12.42 -23.64 6.81
CA LEU A 204 -11.63 -22.63 6.11
C LEU A 204 -10.29 -23.20 5.63
N ALA A 205 -9.53 -23.84 6.53
CA ALA A 205 -8.20 -24.35 6.20
C ALA A 205 -8.22 -25.47 5.14
N GLY A 206 -9.20 -26.39 5.17
CA GLY A 206 -9.33 -27.43 4.14
C GLY A 206 -9.62 -26.83 2.76
N ARG A 207 -10.57 -25.89 2.68
CA ARG A 207 -10.93 -25.19 1.45
C ARG A 207 -9.75 -24.40 0.88
N LEU A 208 -9.02 -23.67 1.72
CA LEU A 208 -7.85 -22.89 1.31
C LEU A 208 -6.72 -23.77 0.78
N ARG A 209 -6.45 -24.93 1.40
CA ARG A 209 -5.48 -25.90 0.87
C ARG A 209 -5.83 -26.39 -0.53
N THR A 210 -7.13 -26.60 -0.80
CA THR A 210 -7.59 -27.04 -2.12
C THR A 210 -7.38 -25.96 -3.17
N VAL A 211 -7.76 -24.71 -2.90
CA VAL A 211 -7.64 -23.62 -3.90
C VAL A 211 -6.21 -23.12 -4.09
N SER A 212 -5.34 -23.27 -3.08
CA SER A 212 -3.93 -22.91 -3.20
C SER A 212 -3.06 -24.09 -3.67
N ALA A 213 -3.64 -25.21 -4.11
CA ALA A 213 -2.88 -26.35 -4.59
C ALA A 213 -2.07 -25.97 -5.84
N GLY A 214 -0.75 -26.15 -5.79
CA GLY A 214 0.18 -25.79 -6.86
C GLY A 214 0.59 -24.31 -6.89
N ALA A 215 0.09 -23.49 -5.95
CA ALA A 215 0.52 -22.11 -5.78
C ALA A 215 1.78 -22.02 -4.91
N ALA A 216 2.52 -20.90 -5.02
CA ALA A 216 3.63 -20.62 -4.12
C ALA A 216 3.08 -20.11 -2.78
N LEU A 217 2.99 -21.01 -1.80
CA LEU A 217 2.46 -20.72 -0.46
C LEU A 217 3.50 -19.96 0.37
N LEU A 218 3.13 -18.78 0.87
CA LEU A 218 3.99 -17.93 1.70
C LEU A 218 3.65 -18.05 3.18
N ARG A 219 2.36 -18.22 3.47
CA ARG A 219 1.83 -18.30 4.83
C ARG A 219 0.56 -19.14 4.88
N SER A 220 0.44 -19.97 5.91
CA SER A 220 -0.73 -20.82 6.15
C SER A 220 -0.89 -21.10 7.64
N ASP A 221 -1.18 -20.07 8.42
CA ASP A 221 -1.42 -20.18 9.85
C ASP A 221 -2.78 -19.57 10.25
N ALA A 222 -3.11 -19.65 11.54
CA ALA A 222 -4.43 -19.24 12.03
C ALA A 222 -4.75 -17.75 11.81
N SER A 223 -3.75 -16.89 11.55
CA SER A 223 -3.99 -15.45 11.36
C SER A 223 -4.02 -15.03 9.90
N ALA A 224 -3.50 -15.83 8.96
CA ALA A 224 -3.62 -15.55 7.53
C ALA A 224 -3.21 -16.75 6.66
N TRP A 225 -3.81 -16.81 5.48
CA TRP A 225 -3.39 -17.64 4.36
C TRP A 225 -2.95 -16.75 3.20
N ALA A 226 -1.67 -16.77 2.83
CA ALA A 226 -1.12 -15.92 1.78
C ALA A 226 -0.32 -16.76 0.78
N TYR A 227 -0.60 -16.58 -0.52
CA TYR A 227 0.08 -17.30 -1.59
C TYR A 227 0.11 -16.50 -2.89
N ARG A 228 0.96 -16.94 -3.83
CA ARG A 228 1.01 -16.44 -5.20
C ARG A 228 0.44 -17.46 -6.18
N ALA A 229 -0.57 -17.06 -6.94
CA ALA A 229 -1.12 -17.79 -8.07
C ALA A 229 -0.68 -17.09 -9.36
N GLY A 230 0.50 -17.46 -9.85
CA GLY A 230 1.16 -16.71 -10.93
C GLY A 230 1.58 -15.32 -10.46
N ASP A 231 1.11 -14.29 -11.18
CA ASP A 231 1.32 -12.88 -10.86
C ASP A 231 0.35 -12.36 -9.77
N THR A 232 -0.69 -13.11 -9.44
CA THR A 232 -1.71 -12.68 -8.49
C THR A 232 -1.32 -13.06 -7.05
N SER A 233 -1.26 -12.07 -6.16
CA SER A 233 -1.22 -12.28 -4.72
C SER A 233 -2.62 -12.62 -4.22
N VAL A 234 -2.78 -13.67 -3.42
CA VAL A 234 -4.03 -13.98 -2.74
C VAL A 234 -3.77 -14.05 -1.24
N VAL A 235 -4.56 -13.29 -0.49
CA VAL A 235 -4.48 -13.18 0.96
C VAL A 235 -5.86 -13.38 1.54
N VAL A 236 -5.96 -14.27 2.53
CA VAL A 236 -7.19 -14.56 3.25
C VAL A 236 -6.92 -14.38 4.74
N VAL A 237 -7.62 -13.44 5.37
CA VAL A 237 -7.44 -13.06 6.78
C VAL A 237 -8.73 -13.34 7.54
N PRO A 238 -8.75 -14.32 8.47
CA PRO A 238 -9.87 -14.51 9.37
C PRO A 238 -9.90 -13.43 10.46
N ASP A 239 -11.09 -12.94 10.80
CA ASP A 239 -11.39 -12.02 11.92
C ASP A 239 -12.43 -12.66 12.87
N GLY A 240 -12.30 -13.98 13.07
CA GLY A 240 -13.07 -14.77 14.04
C GLY A 240 -14.46 -15.20 13.57
N LYS A 241 -15.29 -14.30 13.04
CA LYS A 241 -16.60 -14.65 12.44
C LYS A 241 -16.62 -14.45 10.93
N ASN A 242 -15.83 -13.50 10.46
CA ASN A 242 -15.74 -13.16 9.06
C ASN A 242 -14.35 -13.52 8.56
N VAL A 243 -14.24 -13.66 7.25
CA VAL A 243 -12.98 -13.80 6.56
C VAL A 243 -12.90 -12.73 5.47
N ARG A 244 -11.81 -11.96 5.46
CA ARG A 244 -11.50 -11.04 4.37
C ARG A 244 -10.65 -11.76 3.34
N VAL A 245 -11.16 -11.84 2.12
CA VAL A 245 -10.43 -12.36 0.95
C VAL A 245 -9.97 -11.16 0.16
N THR A 246 -8.68 -11.10 -0.15
CA THR A 246 -8.10 -10.09 -1.04
C THR A 246 -7.27 -10.77 -2.12
N ALA A 247 -7.42 -10.33 -3.36
CA ALA A 247 -6.46 -10.63 -4.43
C ALA A 247 -5.85 -9.34 -4.97
N THR A 248 -4.56 -9.37 -5.31
CA THR A 248 -3.82 -8.22 -5.83
C THR A 248 -3.04 -8.60 -7.08
N GLN A 249 -3.13 -7.80 -8.14
CA GLN A 249 -2.42 -7.95 -9.42
C GLN A 249 -1.90 -6.59 -9.89
#